data_AF-G8ZIC5-F1
#
_entry.id   AF-G8ZIC5-F1
#
_cell.length_a   1.000
_cell.length_b   1.000
_cell.length_c   1.000
_cell.angle_alpha   90.00
_cell.angle_beta   90.00
_cell.angle_gamma   90.00
#
_symmetry.space_group_name_H-M   'P 1'
#
loop_
_entity.id
_entity.type
_entity.pdbx_description
1 polymer ?
#
loop_
_entity_poly.entity_id
_entity_poly.type
_entity_poly.pdbx_seq_one_letter_code
_entity_poly.pdbx_strand_id
1 'polypeptide(L)'
;MSLREEYKKFKVSSKEEKLTIAKRILKELIKLSESEPYWEEVDRKLGIKEGEAKEVLLFLEDAGEIRIRRAKNGRRLYVLTLRALKENPVTLDRWIKL
;
A
#
# COMPACT_ATOMS: atom_id res chain seq x y z
N MET A 1 14.41 3.92 -9.30
CA MET A 1 13.27 4.86 -9.44
C MET A 1 12.76 5.18 -8.06
N SER A 2 12.39 6.43 -7.80
CA SER A 2 11.78 6.83 -6.54
C SER A 2 10.34 6.30 -6.45
N LEU A 3 9.82 6.07 -5.24
CA LEU A 3 8.42 5.65 -5.07
C LEU A 3 7.43 6.70 -5.61
N ARG A 4 7.84 7.98 -5.62
CA ARG A 4 7.12 9.06 -6.28
C ARG A 4 6.95 8.83 -7.78
N GLU A 5 7.99 8.35 -8.46
CA GLU A 5 7.91 7.99 -9.89
C GLU A 5 7.05 6.75 -10.11
N GLU A 6 7.14 5.75 -9.23
CA GLU A 6 6.26 4.59 -9.28
C GLU A 6 4.79 5.00 -9.13
N TYR A 7 4.47 5.90 -8.20
CA TYR A 7 3.11 6.43 -8.06
C TYR A 7 2.66 7.18 -9.33
N LYS A 8 3.51 8.00 -9.94
CA LYS A 8 3.18 8.67 -11.21
C LYS A 8 2.86 7.65 -12.32
N LYS A 9 3.64 6.57 -12.43
CA LYS A 9 3.37 5.48 -13.38
C LYS A 9 2.05 4.79 -13.07
N PHE A 10 1.81 4.46 -11.81
CA PHE A 10 0.55 3.89 -11.34
C PHE A 10 -0.68 4.70 -11.81
N LYS A 11 -0.60 6.03 -11.89
CA LYS A 11 -1.73 6.85 -12.36
C LYS A 11 -2.04 6.61 -13.85
N VAL A 12 -1.03 6.44 -14.70
CA VAL A 12 -1.15 6.44 -16.17
C VAL A 12 -1.08 5.06 -16.82
N SER A 13 -0.65 4.03 -16.09
CA SER A 13 -0.48 2.67 -16.59
C SER A 13 -1.79 1.92 -16.90
N SER A 14 -1.70 0.85 -17.69
CA SER A 14 -2.81 -0.09 -17.93
C SER A 14 -3.15 -0.90 -16.66
N LYS A 15 -4.32 -1.54 -16.61
CA LYS A 15 -4.81 -2.23 -15.40
C LYS A 15 -3.83 -3.28 -14.85
N GLU A 16 -3.18 -4.06 -15.71
CA GLU A 16 -2.20 -5.09 -15.30
C GLU A 16 -0.91 -4.47 -14.77
N GLU A 17 -0.39 -3.44 -15.43
CA GLU A 17 0.83 -2.77 -15.00
C GLU A 17 0.59 -1.98 -13.69
N LYS A 18 -0.60 -1.38 -13.53
CA LYS A 18 -1.02 -0.75 -12.26
C LYS A 18 -0.96 -1.71 -11.10
N LEU A 19 -1.37 -2.97 -11.32
CA LEU A 19 -1.31 -4.00 -10.29
C LEU A 19 0.12 -4.21 -9.83
N THR A 20 1.03 -4.51 -10.75
CA THR A 20 2.45 -4.72 -10.43
C THR A 20 3.07 -3.54 -9.68
N ILE A 21 2.79 -2.30 -10.12
CA ILE A 21 3.29 -1.09 -9.47
C ILE A 21 2.69 -0.93 -8.07
N ALA A 22 1.37 -1.10 -7.93
CA ALA A 22 0.69 -1.00 -6.64
C ALA A 22 1.24 -2.03 -5.63
N LYS A 23 1.54 -3.25 -6.08
CA LYS A 23 2.16 -4.29 -5.24
C LYS A 23 3.55 -3.87 -4.73
N ARG A 24 4.34 -3.16 -5.53
CA ARG A 24 5.65 -2.63 -5.10
C ARG A 24 5.50 -1.53 -4.07
N ILE A 25 4.60 -0.57 -4.32
CA ILE A 25 4.30 0.50 -3.36
C ILE A 25 3.82 -0.09 -2.03
N LEU A 26 2.94 -1.10 -2.06
CA LEU A 26 2.47 -1.79 -0.84
C LEU A 26 3.63 -2.35 -0.02
N LYS A 27 4.59 -3.02 -0.65
CA LYS A 27 5.75 -3.60 0.06
C LYS A 27 6.52 -2.55 0.84
N GLU A 28 6.74 -1.37 0.25
CA GLU A 28 7.42 -0.27 0.94
C GLU A 28 6.56 0.34 2.06
N LEU A 29 5.25 0.47 1.86
CA LEU A 29 4.32 0.93 2.92
C LEU A 29 4.30 -0.01 4.13
N ILE A 30 4.37 -1.32 3.90
CA ILE A 30 4.39 -2.35 4.95
C ILE A 30 5.67 -2.26 5.78
N LYS A 31 6.83 -2.03 5.16
CA LYS A 31 8.12 -1.89 5.87
C LYS A 31 8.08 -0.78 6.93
N LEU A 32 7.38 0.31 6.64
CA LEU A 32 7.25 1.46 7.55
C LEU A 32 6.12 1.31 8.57
N SER A 33 5.32 0.23 8.56
CA SER A 33 4.05 0.13 9.31
C SER A 33 4.16 0.25 10.84
N GLU A 34 5.35 0.05 11.40
CA GLU A 34 5.67 0.24 12.83
C GLU A 34 6.27 1.62 13.15
N SER A 35 6.60 2.42 12.14
CA SER A 35 7.12 3.78 12.36
C SER A 35 6.01 4.71 12.81
N GLU A 36 6.30 5.58 13.77
CA GLU A 36 5.40 6.61 14.26
C GLU A 36 6.12 7.97 14.31
N PRO A 37 5.51 9.06 13.81
CA PRO A 37 4.20 9.15 13.14
C PRO A 37 4.22 8.59 11.70
N TYR A 38 3.37 7.58 11.45
CA TYR A 38 3.44 6.75 10.23
C TYR A 38 3.38 7.54 8.91
N TRP A 39 2.41 8.44 8.77
CA TRP A 39 2.20 9.15 7.50
C TRP A 39 3.28 10.19 7.21
N GLU A 40 3.84 10.81 8.24
CA GLU A 40 4.98 11.72 8.09
C GLU A 40 6.23 10.95 7.67
N GLU A 41 6.45 9.76 8.22
CA GLU A 41 7.55 8.88 7.81
C GLU A 41 7.40 8.40 6.36
N VAL A 42 6.17 8.09 5.93
CA VAL A 42 5.86 7.73 4.54
C VAL A 42 6.17 8.89 3.61
N ASP A 43 5.73 10.11 3.92
CA ASP A 43 6.04 11.28 3.09
C ASP A 43 7.55 11.54 3.05
N ARG A 44 8.21 11.56 4.21
CA ARG A 44 9.64 11.85 4.32
C ARG A 44 10.53 10.81 3.63
N LYS A 45 10.22 9.51 3.74
CA LYS A 45 11.06 8.42 3.20
C LYS A 45 10.68 8.01 1.78
N LEU A 46 9.41 8.07 1.42
CA LEU A 46 8.90 7.54 0.15
C LEU A 46 8.46 8.65 -0.82
N GLY A 47 8.31 9.88 -0.35
CA GLY A 47 7.92 11.04 -1.16
C GLY A 47 6.47 10.98 -1.68
N ILE A 48 5.63 10.18 -1.01
CA ILE A 48 4.20 10.03 -1.33
C ILE A 48 3.35 10.48 -0.15
N LYS A 49 2.30 11.24 -0.45
CA LYS A 49 1.37 11.75 0.57
C LYS A 49 0.42 10.66 1.04
N GLU A 50 -0.15 10.84 2.22
CA GLU A 50 -1.17 9.93 2.78
C GLU A 50 -2.31 9.63 1.79
N GLY A 51 -2.83 10.67 1.11
CA GLY A 51 -3.89 10.48 0.11
C GLY A 51 -3.46 9.61 -1.07
N GLU A 52 -2.23 9.78 -1.56
CA GLU A 52 -1.65 9.01 -2.67
C GLU A 52 -1.44 7.55 -2.25
N ALA A 53 -0.92 7.32 -1.06
CA ALA A 53 -0.77 5.98 -0.50
C ALA A 53 -2.12 5.28 -0.31
N LYS A 54 -3.14 5.99 0.21
CA LYS A 54 -4.49 5.45 0.35
C LYS A 54 -5.11 5.11 -0.99
N GLU A 55 -4.90 5.91 -2.03
CA GLU A 55 -5.38 5.60 -3.38
C GLU A 55 -4.86 4.24 -3.86
N VAL A 56 -3.57 3.97 -3.67
CA VAL A 56 -2.96 2.68 -4.03
C VAL A 56 -3.54 1.52 -3.22
N LEU A 57 -3.72 1.70 -1.91
CA LEU A 57 -4.32 0.67 -1.05
C LEU A 57 -5.77 0.36 -1.43
N LEU A 58 -6.53 1.38 -1.82
CA LEU A 58 -7.91 1.21 -2.29
C LEU A 58 -7.97 0.47 -3.61
N PHE A 59 -7.08 0.81 -4.55
CA PHE A 59 -6.96 0.06 -5.80
C PHE A 59 -6.66 -1.43 -5.54
N LEU A 60 -5.77 -1.74 -4.61
CA LEU A 60 -5.46 -3.13 -4.23
C LEU A 60 -6.64 -3.82 -3.53
N GLU A 61 -7.42 -3.10 -2.73
CA GLU A 61 -8.67 -3.61 -2.14
C GLU A 61 -9.69 -3.95 -3.24
N ASP A 62 -9.88 -3.06 -4.21
CA ASP A 62 -10.81 -3.24 -5.33
C ASP A 62 -10.37 -4.37 -6.29
N ALA A 63 -9.06 -4.56 -6.44
CA ALA A 63 -8.47 -5.67 -7.20
C ALA A 63 -8.57 -7.03 -6.45
N GLY A 64 -9.04 -7.06 -5.21
CA GLY A 64 -9.15 -8.26 -4.39
C GLY A 64 -7.82 -8.75 -3.81
N GLU A 65 -6.78 -7.92 -3.88
CA GLU A 65 -5.43 -8.25 -3.44
C GLU A 65 -5.27 -8.11 -1.92
N ILE A 66 -5.84 -7.06 -1.33
CA ILE A 66 -5.84 -6.85 0.12
C ILE A 66 -7.26 -6.60 0.62
N ARG A 67 -7.44 -6.66 1.94
CA ARG A 67 -8.69 -6.25 2.59
C ARG A 67 -8.38 -5.22 3.67
N ILE A 68 -8.86 -3.99 3.50
CA ILE A 68 -8.60 -2.93 4.48
C ILE A 68 -9.49 -3.16 5.69
N ARG A 69 -8.88 -3.19 6.87
CA ARG A 69 -9.60 -3.32 8.15
C ARG A 69 -10.57 -2.14 8.32
N ARG A 70 -11.72 -2.40 8.94
CA ARG A 70 -12.75 -1.38 9.21
C ARG A 70 -13.10 -1.36 10.69
N ALA A 71 -13.30 -0.18 11.24
CA ALA A 71 -13.86 0.02 12.58
C ALA A 71 -15.39 -0.11 12.56
N LYS A 72 -16.03 -0.23 13.73
CA LYS A 72 -17.50 -0.32 13.88
C LYS A 72 -18.25 0.86 13.25
N ASN A 73 -17.63 2.04 13.20
CA ASN A 73 -18.20 3.23 12.57
C ASN A 73 -17.91 3.35 11.06
N GLY A 74 -17.41 2.29 10.43
CA GLY A 74 -17.08 2.27 9.01
C GLY A 74 -15.74 2.92 8.65
N ARG A 75 -14.96 3.45 9.61
CA ARG A 75 -13.64 4.03 9.31
C ARG A 75 -12.66 2.96 8.83
N ARG A 76 -11.98 3.23 7.72
CA ARG A 76 -10.89 2.42 7.19
C ARG A 76 -9.64 2.56 8.05
N LEU A 77 -9.05 1.43 8.43
CA LEU A 77 -7.92 1.33 9.37
C LEU A 77 -6.65 0.93 8.62
N TYR A 78 -6.13 1.85 7.81
CA TYR A 78 -5.01 1.61 6.89
C TYR A 78 -3.73 1.11 7.59
N VAL A 79 -3.25 1.81 8.61
CA VAL A 79 -1.99 1.45 9.29
C VAL A 79 -2.10 0.09 9.98
N LEU A 80 -3.23 -0.20 10.64
CA LEU A 80 -3.49 -1.50 11.23
C LEU A 80 -3.60 -2.63 10.20
N THR A 81 -4.05 -2.31 8.98
CA THR A 81 -4.04 -3.26 7.85
C THR A 81 -2.60 -3.58 7.46
N LEU A 82 -1.74 -2.57 7.34
CA LEU A 82 -0.34 -2.75 6.94
C LEU A 82 0.48 -3.50 8.00
N ARG A 83 0.26 -3.21 9.29
CA ARG A 83 0.88 -3.98 10.40
C ARG A 83 0.48 -5.45 10.34
N ALA A 84 -0.81 -5.73 10.15
CA ALA A 84 -1.31 -7.10 10.02
C ALA A 84 -0.71 -7.85 8.82
N LEU A 85 -0.53 -7.16 7.69
CA LEU A 85 0.11 -7.73 6.50
C LEU A 85 1.60 -7.99 6.73
N LYS A 86 2.28 -7.20 7.55
CA LYS A 86 3.67 -7.44 7.97
C LYS A 86 3.79 -8.70 8.82
N GLU A 87 2.88 -8.88 9.78
CA GLU A 87 2.86 -10.03 10.71
C GLU A 87 2.43 -11.33 10.01
N ASN A 88 1.53 -11.25 9.02
CA ASN A 88 1.01 -12.40 8.29
C ASN A 88 1.22 -12.21 6.78
N PRO A 89 2.44 -12.47 6.28
CA PRO A 89 2.77 -12.29 4.87
C PRO A 89 2.16 -13.37 3.97
N VAL A 90 1.29 -14.27 4.44
CA VAL A 90 0.70 -15.34 3.59
C VAL A 90 0.01 -14.78 2.34
N THR A 91 -0.54 -13.57 2.43
CA THR A 91 -0.94 -12.79 1.26
C THR A 91 0.25 -12.36 0.40
N LEU A 92 1.31 -11.77 0.98
CA LEU A 92 2.56 -11.37 0.30
C LEU A 92 3.37 -12.53 -0.34
N ASP A 93 3.40 -13.73 0.24
CA ASP A 93 4.14 -14.88 -0.31
C ASP A 93 3.50 -15.44 -1.57
N ARG A 94 2.17 -15.30 -1.73
CA ARG A 94 1.52 -15.49 -3.04
C ARG A 94 2.01 -14.50 -4.09
N TRP A 95 2.62 -13.38 -3.69
CA TRP A 95 2.97 -12.26 -4.59
C TRP A 95 4.44 -12.26 -5.02
N ILE A 96 5.32 -13.02 -4.33
CA ILE A 96 6.73 -13.16 -4.72
C ILE A 96 6.90 -14.27 -5.78
N LYS A 97 5.90 -15.14 -5.98
CA LYS A 97 5.91 -16.21 -6.98
C LYS A 97 5.54 -15.79 -8.42
N LEU A 98 5.43 -14.50 -8.72
CA LEU A 98 5.20 -13.98 -10.07
C LEU A 98 6.35 -13.09 -10.52
#